data_AF-A0A3B8ZHD7-F1
#
_entry.id   AF-A0A3B8ZHD7-F1
#
_cell.length_a   1.000
_cell.length_b   1.000
_cell.length_c   1.000
_cell.angle_alpha   90.00
_cell.angle_beta   90.00
_cell.angle_gamma   90.00
#
_symmetry.space_group_name_H-M   'P 1'
#
loop_
_entity.id
_entity.type
_entity.pdbx_description
1 polymer ?
#
loop_
_entity_poly.entity_id
_entity_poly.type
_entity_poly.pdbx_seq_one_letter_code
_entity_poly.pdbx_strand_id
1 'polypeptide(L)'
;MRIGIVVKVLPEKKVGFIRSEDLREDVFFHFSKVQQVGNSPLGQGDEVEYEIDELHKIQKLRLQATLVRRSVRPLTMSLKPSDAPELKAKHHPKARKKRPRWRKSKDLDSESAA
;
A
#
# COMPACT_ATOMS: atom_id res chain seq x y z
N MET A 1 0.60 -15.90 2.21
CA MET A 1 1.71 -14.93 2.17
C MET A 1 1.21 -13.58 2.65
N ARG A 2 2.06 -12.84 3.37
CA ARG A 2 1.81 -11.49 3.87
C ARG A 2 2.63 -10.50 3.08
N ILE A 3 2.26 -9.22 3.17
CA ILE A 3 2.95 -8.12 2.52
C ILE A 3 3.51 -7.18 3.58
N GLY A 4 4.66 -6.57 3.27
CA GLY A 4 5.21 -5.50 4.07
C GLY A 4 6.31 -4.73 3.36
N ILE A 5 6.87 -3.75 4.07
CA ILE A 5 7.93 -2.89 3.59
C ILE A 5 9.18 -3.14 4.43
N VAL A 6 10.33 -3.29 3.79
CA VAL A 6 11.62 -3.40 4.48
C VAL A 6 11.95 -2.06 5.13
N VAL A 7 11.92 -1.99 6.46
CA VAL A 7 12.20 -0.75 7.20
C VAL A 7 13.67 -0.59 7.57
N LYS A 8 14.40 -1.70 7.68
CA LYS A 8 15.83 -1.66 8.04
C LYS A 8 16.57 -2.87 7.50
N VAL A 9 17.76 -2.63 6.98
CA VAL A 9 18.70 -3.64 6.53
C VAL A 9 20.04 -3.44 7.24
N LEU A 10 20.66 -4.52 7.70
CA LEU A 10 22.01 -4.55 8.26
C LEU A 10 22.87 -5.46 7.38
N PRO A 11 23.53 -4.93 6.32
CA PRO A 11 24.27 -5.72 5.34
C PRO A 11 25.37 -6.58 5.98
N GLU A 12 26.13 -5.98 6.91
CA GLU A 12 27.21 -6.64 7.65
C GLU A 12 26.76 -7.91 8.37
N LYS A 13 25.55 -7.89 8.91
CA LYS A 13 24.97 -9.01 9.68
C LYS A 13 24.07 -9.91 8.84
N LYS A 14 23.84 -9.58 7.57
CA LYS A 14 22.90 -10.30 6.68
C LYS A 14 21.51 -10.47 7.29
N VAL A 15 21.01 -9.43 7.94
CA VAL A 15 19.66 -9.40 8.56
C VAL A 15 18.91 -8.13 8.21
N GLY A 16 17.59 -8.17 8.34
CA GLY A 16 16.72 -7.00 8.20
C GLY A 16 15.39 -7.16 8.93
N PHE A 17 14.57 -6.13 8.82
CA PHE A 17 13.25 -6.04 9.42
C PHE A 17 12.22 -5.56 8.40
N ILE A 18 11.06 -6.22 8.41
CA ILE A 18 9.90 -5.91 7.56
C ILE A 18 8.80 -5.37 8.47
N ARG A 19 8.29 -4.20 8.14
CA ARG A 19 7.05 -3.71 8.72
C ARG A 19 5.88 -4.39 8.00
N SER A 20 5.17 -5.21 8.74
CA SER A 20 3.94 -5.86 8.28
C SER A 20 2.82 -4.84 8.18
N GLU A 21 1.91 -5.02 7.22
CA GLU A 21 0.63 -4.27 7.23
C GLU A 21 -0.37 -4.88 8.24
N ASP A 22 -0.39 -6.21 8.35
CA ASP A 22 -1.35 -6.92 9.21
C ASP A 22 -0.94 -7.01 10.69
N LEU A 23 0.34 -6.85 11.00
CA LEU A 23 0.91 -7.09 12.33
C LEU A 23 1.45 -5.80 12.93
N ARG A 24 1.25 -5.63 14.24
CA ARG A 24 1.76 -4.46 14.98
C ARG A 24 3.27 -4.46 15.19
N GLU A 25 3.90 -5.62 15.05
CA GLU A 25 5.33 -5.81 15.31
C GLU A 25 6.10 -6.00 13.99
N ASP A 26 7.34 -5.51 13.97
CA ASP A 26 8.25 -5.72 12.86
C ASP A 26 8.71 -7.18 12.80
N VAL A 27 8.70 -7.75 11.60
CA VAL A 27 9.09 -9.13 11.32
C VAL A 27 10.57 -9.18 10.99
N PHE A 28 11.32 -9.99 11.73
CA PHE A 28 12.74 -10.21 11.47
C PHE A 28 12.94 -11.15 10.27
N PHE A 29 13.93 -10.87 9.43
CA PHE A 29 14.37 -11.80 8.40
C PHE A 29 15.90 -11.89 8.32
N HIS A 30 16.37 -13.06 7.93
CA HIS A 30 17.77 -13.30 7.58
C HIS A 30 17.88 -13.42 6.06
N PHE A 31 18.99 -12.94 5.46
CA PHE A 31 19.17 -12.96 4.00
C PHE A 31 19.17 -14.37 3.42
N SER A 32 19.46 -15.41 4.21
CA SER A 32 19.32 -16.81 3.76
C SER A 32 17.88 -17.22 3.47
N LYS A 33 16.88 -16.46 3.96
CA LYS A 33 15.46 -16.66 3.70
C LYS A 33 14.94 -15.80 2.55
N VAL A 34 15.79 -14.94 2.00
CA VAL A 34 15.47 -14.09 0.86
C VAL A 34 15.63 -14.90 -0.41
N GLN A 35 14.54 -15.04 -1.17
CA GLN A 35 14.60 -15.60 -2.51
C GLN A 35 15.14 -14.52 -3.45
N GLN A 36 16.34 -14.77 -3.98
CA GLN A 36 17.02 -13.82 -4.84
C GLN A 36 16.33 -13.77 -6.20
N VAL A 37 15.59 -12.68 -6.45
CA VAL A 37 14.97 -12.38 -7.75
C VAL A 37 15.72 -11.20 -8.36
N GLY A 38 16.54 -11.47 -9.37
CA GLY A 38 17.37 -10.47 -10.04
C GLY A 38 18.76 -10.24 -9.40
N ASN A 39 19.42 -9.15 -9.79
CA ASN A 39 20.84 -8.89 -9.46
C ASN A 39 21.07 -7.93 -8.28
N SER A 40 20.03 -7.36 -7.68
CA SER A 40 20.17 -6.35 -6.62
C SER A 40 19.70 -6.88 -5.26
N PRO A 41 20.48 -6.72 -4.18
CA PRO A 41 20.08 -7.13 -2.83
C PRO A 41 18.88 -6.33 -2.35
N LEU A 42 18.07 -6.91 -1.44
CA LEU A 42 16.96 -6.21 -0.79
C LEU A 42 17.46 -4.96 -0.05
N GLY A 43 16.81 -3.83 -0.33
CA GLY A 43 17.09 -2.54 0.28
C GLY A 43 16.00 -2.10 1.24
N GLN A 44 16.28 -1.02 1.99
CA GLN A 44 15.25 -0.33 2.76
C GLN A 44 14.25 0.34 1.81
N GLY A 45 12.96 0.27 2.15
CA GLY A 45 11.87 0.78 1.33
C GLY A 45 11.34 -0.24 0.31
N ASP A 46 12.04 -1.36 0.11
CA ASP A 46 11.56 -2.41 -0.79
C ASP A 46 10.27 -3.03 -0.27
N GLU A 47 9.31 -3.17 -1.17
CA GLU A 47 8.09 -3.91 -0.93
C GLU A 47 8.33 -5.40 -1.10
N VAL A 48 7.90 -6.17 -0.12
CA VAL A 48 8.16 -7.60 -0.06
C VAL A 48 6.92 -8.38 0.29
N GLU A 49 6.82 -9.56 -0.30
CA GLU A 49 5.91 -10.60 0.11
C GLU A 49 6.70 -11.62 0.92
N TYR A 50 6.14 -12.07 2.05
CA TYR A 50 6.83 -12.96 2.95
C TYR A 50 5.89 -13.94 3.66
N GLU A 51 6.48 -14.96 4.26
CA GLU A 51 5.79 -15.94 5.11
C GLU A 51 6.36 -15.88 6.51
N ILE A 52 5.53 -16.11 7.53
CA ILE A 52 5.94 -16.09 8.93
C ILE A 52 6.08 -17.51 9.43
N ASP A 53 7.08 -17.73 10.26
CA ASP A 53 7.22 -18.95 11.03
C ASP A 53 6.13 -19.04 12.12
N GLU A 54 5.14 -19.89 11.89
CA GLU A 54 3.99 -20.05 12.79
C GLU A 54 4.39 -20.66 14.14
N LEU A 55 5.43 -21.49 14.18
CA LEU A 55 5.91 -22.11 15.42
C LEU A 55 6.48 -21.05 16.36
N HIS A 56 7.29 -20.13 15.83
CA HIS A 56 7.85 -19.02 16.60
C HIS A 56 6.74 -18.09 17.11
N LYS A 57 5.68 -17.87 16.31
CA LYS A 57 4.52 -17.09 16.71
C LYS A 57 3.76 -17.75 17.88
N ILE A 58 3.51 -19.07 17.82
CA ILE A 58 2.82 -19.82 18.88
C ILE A 58 3.64 -19.80 20.17
N GLN A 59 4.96 -19.92 20.07
CA GLN A 59 5.87 -19.88 21.21
C GLN A 59 6.07 -18.45 21.79
N LYS A 60 5.37 -17.44 21.24
CA LYS A 60 5.52 -16.01 21.60
C LYS A 60 6.96 -15.51 21.50
N LEU A 61 7.74 -16.09 20.59
CA LEU A 61 9.08 -15.60 20.26
C LEU A 61 8.97 -14.44 19.26
N ARG A 62 10.09 -13.77 18.98
CA ARG A 62 10.12 -12.71 17.97
C ARG A 62 9.66 -13.25 16.62
N LEU A 63 8.79 -12.51 15.94
CA LEU A 63 8.27 -12.86 14.62
C LEU A 63 9.42 -12.96 13.61
N GLN A 64 9.51 -14.10 12.93
CA GLN A 64 10.55 -14.38 11.96
C GLN A 64 9.95 -14.80 10.62
N ALA A 65 10.50 -14.27 9.54
CA ALA A 65 10.12 -14.65 8.19
C ALA A 65 10.86 -15.93 7.74
N THR A 66 10.12 -16.88 7.19
CA THR A 66 10.65 -18.13 6.63
C THR A 66 11.05 -17.96 5.16
N LEU A 67 10.34 -17.10 4.43
CA LEU A 67 10.55 -16.79 3.03
C LEU A 67 10.30 -15.29 2.82
N VAL A 68 11.15 -14.63 2.05
CA VAL A 68 10.99 -13.22 1.66
C VAL A 68 11.28 -13.07 0.17
N ARG A 69 10.38 -12.43 -0.57
CA ARG A 69 10.55 -12.11 -2.00
C ARG A 69 10.16 -10.66 -2.27
N ARG A 70 10.82 -9.99 -3.21
CA ARG A 70 10.31 -8.70 -3.73
C ARG A 70 8.95 -8.91 -4.39
N SER A 71 8.01 -8.00 -4.14
CA SER A 71 6.74 -8.02 -4.85
C SER A 71 6.98 -7.69 -6.33
N VAL A 72 6.40 -8.47 -7.24
CA VAL A 72 6.48 -8.21 -8.70
C VAL A 72 5.54 -7.06 -9.09
N ARG A 73 4.48 -6.88 -8.29
CA ARG A 73 3.54 -5.77 -8.41
C ARG A 73 3.80 -4.85 -7.21
N PRO A 74 4.24 -3.60 -7.42
CA PRO A 74 4.29 -2.65 -6.32
C PRO A 74 2.87 -2.48 -5.76
N LEU A 75 2.66 -2.92 -4.53
CA LEU A 75 1.40 -2.86 -3.80
C LEU A 75 0.99 -1.41 -3.52
N THR A 76 1.95 -0.49 -3.47
CA THR A 76 1.66 0.95 -3.40
C THR A 76 1.17 1.55 -4.72
N MET A 77 1.23 0.84 -5.86
CA MET A 77 0.67 1.36 -7.10
C MET A 77 -0.86 1.33 -7.07
N SER A 78 -1.43 2.49 -6.76
CA SER A 78 -2.82 2.78 -7.09
C SER A 78 -2.95 2.97 -8.61
N LEU A 79 -3.86 2.23 -9.25
CA LEU A 79 -4.22 2.43 -10.65
C LEU A 79 -4.69 3.87 -10.85
N LYS A 80 -3.95 4.65 -11.63
CA LYS A 80 -4.40 6.01 -11.96
C LYS A 80 -5.55 5.89 -12.95
N PRO A 81 -6.51 6.83 -12.95
CA PRO A 81 -7.54 6.88 -13.99
C PRO A 81 -6.98 6.95 -15.43
N SER A 82 -5.72 7.38 -15.57
CA SER A 82 -5.00 7.41 -16.84
C SER A 82 -4.53 6.04 -17.31
N ASP A 83 -4.26 5.10 -16.41
CA ASP A 83 -3.73 3.77 -16.72
C ASP A 83 -4.83 2.84 -17.28
N ALA A 84 -6.09 3.13 -16.95
CA ALA A 84 -7.26 2.39 -17.43
C ALA A 84 -8.37 3.35 -17.89
N PRO A 85 -8.19 4.05 -19.03
CA PRO A 85 -9.15 5.03 -19.52
C PRO A 85 -10.52 4.40 -19.85
N GLU A 86 -10.56 3.10 -20.11
CA GLU A 86 -11.81 2.35 -20.35
C GLU A 86 -12.69 2.23 -19.09
N LEU A 87 -12.08 2.20 -17.90
CA LEU A 87 -12.78 2.11 -16.62
C LEU A 87 -13.31 3.48 -16.13
N LYS A 88 -13.05 4.58 -16.86
CA LYS A 88 -13.61 5.89 -16.52
C LYS A 88 -15.13 5.84 -16.63
N ALA A 89 -15.82 6.16 -15.55
CA ALA A 89 -17.27 6.28 -15.53
C ALA A 89 -17.72 7.31 -16.59
N LYS A 90 -18.28 6.81 -17.70
CA LYS A 90 -18.86 7.66 -18.74
C LYS A 90 -20.24 8.10 -18.29
N HIS A 91 -20.41 9.39 -18.03
CA HIS A 91 -21.72 9.95 -17.74
C HIS A 91 -22.56 9.93 -19.03
N HIS A 92 -23.76 9.36 -18.97
CA HIS A 92 -24.65 9.29 -20.12
C HIS A 92 -24.92 10.69 -20.70
N PRO A 93 -24.89 10.90 -22.02
CA PRO A 93 -24.98 12.23 -22.63
C PRO A 93 -26.29 12.96 -22.29
N LYS A 94 -27.37 12.22 -22.01
CA LYS A 94 -28.66 12.78 -21.60
C LYS A 94 -28.85 12.92 -20.08
N ALA A 95 -27.88 12.52 -19.27
CA ALA A 95 -28.05 12.62 -17.81
C ALA A 95 -28.06 14.10 -17.39
N ARG A 96 -29.15 14.48 -16.72
CA ARG A 96 -29.53 15.87 -16.45
C ARG A 96 -28.51 16.58 -15.58
N LYS A 97 -27.83 17.59 -16.12
CA LYS A 97 -26.96 18.53 -15.38
C LYS A 97 -27.73 19.59 -14.55
N LYS A 98 -29.07 19.49 -14.44
CA LYS A 98 -29.86 20.56 -13.81
C LYS A 98 -29.63 20.58 -12.30
N ARG A 99 -29.10 21.69 -11.78
CA ARG A 99 -29.01 21.96 -10.35
C ARG A 99 -30.40 21.80 -9.72
N PRO A 100 -30.54 21.05 -8.62
CA PRO A 100 -31.80 20.94 -7.91
C PRO A 100 -32.35 22.33 -7.55
N ARG A 101 -33.65 22.56 -7.79
CA ARG A 101 -34.25 23.89 -7.64
C ARG A 101 -34.31 24.38 -6.19
N TRP A 102 -34.16 23.49 -5.22
CA TRP A 102 -34.12 23.81 -3.79
C TRP A 102 -32.79 24.49 -3.35
N ARG A 103 -31.75 24.51 -4.20
CA ARG A 103 -30.44 25.11 -3.92
C ARG A 103 -30.28 26.54 -4.49
N LYS A 104 -31.38 27.30 -4.59
CA LYS A 104 -31.40 28.72 -4.97
C LYS A 104 -31.92 29.56 -3.80
N SER A 105 -31.06 29.84 -2.82
CA SER A 105 -31.36 30.85 -1.79
C SER A 105 -30.08 31.29 -1.08
N LYS A 106 -29.38 32.30 -1.63
CA LYS A 106 -28.64 33.28 -0.81
C LYS A 106 -28.02 34.50 -1.50
N ASP A 107 -28.28 34.75 -2.79
CA ASP A 107 -27.61 35.87 -3.50
C ASP A 107 -28.53 37.09 -3.75
N LEU A 108 -29.62 37.30 -2.97
CA LEU A 108 -30.60 38.38 -3.22
C LEU A 108 -30.80 39.41 -2.08
N ASP A 109 -29.98 39.40 -1.02
CA ASP A 109 -30.18 40.28 0.15
C ASP A 109 -29.06 41.32 0.37
N SER A 110 -28.30 41.72 -0.66
CA SER A 110 -27.19 42.70 -0.51
C SER A 110 -27.27 43.96 -1.37
N GLU A 111 -28.43 44.30 -1.94
CA GLU A 111 -28.55 45.48 -2.82
C GLU A 111 -29.86 46.25 -2.57
N SER A 112 -30.06 46.72 -1.33
CA SER A 112 -31.03 47.78 -1.02
C SER A 112 -30.69 48.48 0.30
N ALA A 113 -29.53 49.15 0.32
CA ALA A 113 -29.23 50.18 1.31
C ALA A 113 -28.43 51.29 0.61
N ALA A 114 -29.14 52.12 -0.16
CA ALA A 114 -28.71 53.41 -0.63
C ALA A 114 -29.87 54.40 -0.41
#